data_AF-A0A965KRX2-F1
#
_entry.id   AF-A0A965KRX2-F1
#
_cell.length_a   1.000
_cell.length_b   1.000
_cell.length_c   1.000
_cell.angle_alpha   90.00
_cell.angle_beta   90.00
_cell.angle_gamma   90.00
#
_symmetry.space_group_name_H-M   'P 1'
#
loop_
_entity.id
_entity.type
_entity.pdbx_description
1 polymer ?
#
loop_
_entity_poly.entity_id
_entity_poly.type
_entity_poly.pdbx_seq_one_letter_code
_entity_poly.pdbx_strand_id
1 'polypeptide(L)'
;MQLPFVIQAMGYAGLIPFVGLALSVQFADSPNDLIALESLVAYGAVIASFLGALHWGACFRTMSQNSHNRWLDHSVWIWGIIPALVSWLAIHIYI
;
A
#
# COMPACT_ATOMS: atom_id res chain seq x y z
N MET A 1 5.19 12.41 18.48
CA MET A 1 4.30 11.41 19.12
C MET A 1 4.97 10.06 19.01
N GLN A 2 5.24 9.37 20.12
CA GLN A 2 5.66 7.97 20.07
C GLN A 2 4.42 7.11 19.78
N LEU A 3 4.44 6.37 18.68
CA LEU A 3 3.37 5.43 18.35
C LEU A 3 3.41 4.25 19.34
N PRO A 4 2.27 3.73 19.82
CA PRO A 4 2.22 2.53 20.64
C PRO A 4 3.00 1.38 19.98
N PHE A 5 3.74 0.61 20.78
CA PHE A 5 4.56 -0.51 20.31
C PHE A 5 3.76 -1.48 19.42
N VAL A 6 2.52 -1.78 19.81
CA VAL A 6 1.61 -2.65 19.04
C VAL A 6 1.40 -2.15 17.62
N ILE A 7 1.25 -0.84 17.40
CA ILE A 7 1.05 -0.27 16.06
C ILE A 7 2.32 -0.42 15.21
N GLN A 8 3.49 -0.17 15.81
CA GLN A 8 4.77 -0.33 15.13
C GLN A 8 5.02 -1.79 14.76
N ALA A 9 4.83 -2.71 15.72
CA ALA A 9 5.02 -4.14 15.51
C ALA A 9 4.09 -4.68 14.40
N MET A 10 2.83 -4.25 14.35
CA MET A 10 1.89 -4.64 13.29
C MET A 10 2.26 -4.04 11.93
N GLY A 11 2.74 -2.79 11.90
CA GLY A 11 3.24 -2.18 10.66
C GLY A 11 4.45 -2.93 10.09
N TYR A 12 5.41 -3.28 10.93
CA TYR A 12 6.58 -4.06 10.51
C TYR A 12 6.25 -5.53 10.21
N ALA A 13 5.29 -6.14 10.91
CA ALA A 13 4.86 -7.51 10.63
C ALA A 13 4.31 -7.66 9.21
N GLY A 14 3.65 -6.63 8.67
CA GLY A 14 3.21 -6.60 7.27
C GLY A 14 4.36 -6.67 6.25
N LEU A 15 5.59 -6.32 6.63
CA LEU A 15 6.76 -6.40 5.74
C LEU A 15 7.28 -7.85 5.58
N ILE A 16 6.98 -8.73 6.54
CA ILE A 16 7.45 -10.12 6.55
C ILE A 16 7.10 -10.86 5.26
N PRO A 17 5.82 -10.93 4.82
CA PRO A 17 5.47 -11.59 3.56
C PRO A 17 6.12 -10.90 2.35
N PHE A 18 6.25 -9.58 2.33
CA PHE A 18 6.87 -8.86 1.21
C PHE A 18 8.35 -9.26 1.04
N VAL A 19 9.13 -9.22 2.13
CA VAL A 19 10.55 -9.58 2.10
C VAL A 19 10.72 -11.08 1.84
N GLY A 20 9.90 -11.92 2.46
CA GLY A 20 9.92 -13.36 2.22
C GLY A 20 9.69 -13.70 0.74
N LEU A 21 8.67 -13.10 0.12
CA LEU A 21 8.38 -13.31 -1.30
C LEU A 21 9.49 -12.75 -2.20
N ALA A 22 10.04 -11.57 -1.90
CA ALA A 22 11.16 -11.00 -2.66
C ALA A 22 12.41 -11.89 -2.61
N LEU A 23 12.72 -12.48 -1.45
CA LEU A 23 13.81 -13.44 -1.32
C LEU A 23 13.49 -14.74 -2.09
N SER A 24 12.24 -15.23 -2.02
CA SER A 24 11.82 -16.41 -2.79
C SER A 24 11.96 -16.22 -4.29
N VAL A 25 11.61 -15.04 -4.83
CA VAL A 25 11.85 -14.72 -6.26
C VAL A 25 13.33 -14.84 -6.62
N GLN A 26 14.23 -14.42 -5.73
CA GLN A 26 15.67 -14.41 -6.02
C GLN A 26 16.34 -15.78 -5.87
N PHE A 27 15.87 -16.61 -4.95
CA PHE A 27 16.57 -17.83 -4.53
C PHE A 27 15.83 -19.14 -4.80
N ALA A 28 14.54 -19.11 -5.17
CA ALA A 28 13.81 -20.31 -5.53
C ALA A 28 14.08 -20.71 -6.98
N ASP A 29 13.95 -22.00 -7.26
CA ASP A 29 13.98 -22.55 -8.62
C ASP A 29 12.60 -22.46 -9.28
N SER A 30 12.58 -22.50 -10.61
CA SER A 30 11.35 -22.59 -11.38
C SER A 30 10.58 -23.88 -11.09
N PRO A 31 9.25 -23.82 -10.83
CA PRO A 31 8.32 -22.69 -11.04
C PRO A 31 8.02 -21.84 -9.78
N ASN A 32 8.70 -22.09 -8.67
CA ASN A 32 8.39 -21.44 -7.39
C ASN A 32 8.78 -19.95 -7.39
N ASP A 33 9.79 -19.57 -8.18
CA ASP A 33 10.18 -18.17 -8.43
C ASP A 33 9.04 -17.37 -9.07
N LEU A 34 8.35 -17.95 -10.05
CA LEU A 34 7.22 -17.35 -10.75
C LEU A 34 6.01 -17.20 -9.83
N ILE A 35 5.67 -18.24 -9.06
CA ILE A 35 4.59 -18.18 -8.06
C ILE A 35 4.89 -17.12 -6.99
N ALA A 36 6.15 -17.04 -6.55
CA ALA A 36 6.60 -16.03 -5.60
C ALA A 36 6.48 -14.61 -6.19
N LEU A 37 6.79 -14.45 -7.48
CA LEU A 37 6.71 -13.18 -8.18
C LEU A 37 5.25 -12.71 -8.34
N GLU A 38 4.35 -13.59 -8.79
CA GLU A 38 2.91 -13.31 -8.86
C GLU A 38 2.36 -12.92 -7.48
N SER A 39 2.74 -13.69 -6.45
CA SER A 39 2.33 -13.42 -5.07
C SER A 39 2.88 -12.09 -4.56
N LEU A 40 4.12 -11.74 -4.91
CA LEU A 40 4.77 -10.48 -4.52
C LEU A 40 4.06 -9.28 -5.16
N VAL A 41 3.75 -9.38 -6.45
CA VAL A 41 3.03 -8.33 -7.20
C VAL A 41 1.63 -8.15 -6.62
N ALA A 42 0.89 -9.24 -6.38
CA ALA A 42 -0.42 -9.19 -5.76
C ALA A 42 -0.38 -8.58 -4.35
N TYR A 43 0.58 -8.98 -3.52
CA TYR A 43 0.72 -8.45 -2.17
C TYR A 43 1.10 -6.97 -2.16
N GLY A 44 1.99 -6.53 -3.06
CA GLY A 44 2.32 -5.12 -3.25
C GLY A 44 1.10 -4.28 -3.63
N ALA A 45 0.24 -4.79 -4.50
CA ALA A 45 -1.01 -4.12 -4.86
C ALA A 45 -1.99 -4.01 -3.69
N VAL A 46 -2.09 -5.05 -2.86
CA VAL A 46 -2.89 -5.01 -1.62
C VAL A 46 -2.38 -3.89 -0.71
N ILE A 47 -1.08 -3.80 -0.45
CA ILE A 47 -0.51 -2.71 0.36
C ILE A 47 -0.83 -1.33 -0.24
N ALA A 48 -0.62 -1.16 -1.54
CA ALA A 48 -0.89 0.10 -2.23
C ALA A 48 -2.36 0.53 -2.12
N SER A 49 -3.30 -0.42 -2.15
CA SER A 49 -4.73 -0.13 -1.94
C SER A 49 -5.03 0.45 -0.54
N PHE A 50 -4.27 0.06 0.49
CA PHE A 50 -4.43 0.58 1.85
C PHE A 50 -3.87 2.00 2.03
N LEU A 51 -2.85 2.40 1.26
CA LEU A 51 -2.33 3.78 1.30
C LEU A 51 -3.43 4.80 1.00
N GLY A 52 -4.32 4.46 0.08
CA GLY A 52 -5.48 5.27 -0.25
C GLY A 52 -6.42 5.53 0.93
N ALA A 53 -6.77 4.46 1.65
CA ALA A 53 -7.63 4.51 2.81
C ALA A 53 -7.00 5.31 3.98
N LEU A 54 -5.68 5.20 4.16
CA LEU A 54 -4.95 5.99 5.16
C LEU A 54 -4.98 7.49 4.84
N HIS A 55 -4.86 7.86 3.56
CA HIS A 55 -4.88 9.25 3.12
C HIS A 55 -6.24 9.91 3.40
N TRP A 56 -7.35 9.23 3.08
CA TRP A 56 -8.69 9.71 3.43
C TRP A 56 -8.90 9.79 4.95
N GLY A 57 -8.47 8.76 5.69
CA GLY A 57 -8.58 8.73 7.16
C GLY A 57 -7.86 9.89 7.86
N ALA A 58 -6.68 10.28 7.36
CA ALA A 58 -5.97 11.47 7.85
C ALA A 58 -6.76 12.75 7.55
N CYS A 59 -7.28 12.90 6.33
CA CYS A 59 -7.98 14.12 5.93
C CYS A 59 -9.35 14.31 6.57
N PHE A 60 -10.09 13.24 6.90
CA PHE A 60 -11.32 13.38 7.69
C PHE A 60 -11.07 14.01 9.07
N ARG A 61 -9.89 13.77 9.67
CA ARG A 61 -9.53 14.39 10.97
C ARG A 61 -9.23 15.88 10.83
N THR A 62 -8.59 16.28 9.74
CA THR A 62 -8.24 17.68 9.45
C THR A 62 -9.42 18.50 8.94
N MET A 63 -10.35 17.87 8.20
CA MET A 63 -11.56 18.53 7.67
C MET A 63 -12.52 18.99 8.77
N SER A 64 -12.49 18.35 9.95
CA SER A 64 -13.22 18.80 11.14
C SER A 64 -12.68 20.12 11.73
N GLN A 65 -11.48 20.56 11.33
CA GLN A 65 -10.83 21.79 11.79
C GLN A 65 -10.78 22.79 10.64
N ASN A 66 -11.90 23.49 10.38
CA ASN A 66 -12.10 24.62 9.45
C ASN A 66 -10.83 25.19 8.77
N SER A 67 -10.30 24.50 7.77
CA SER A 67 -9.18 24.94 6.94
C SER A 67 -9.72 25.40 5.60
N HIS A 68 -9.65 26.70 5.35
CA HIS A 68 -10.29 27.40 4.24
C HIS A 68 -9.51 27.25 2.90
N ASN A 69 -9.01 26.06 2.57
CA ASN A 69 -8.11 25.85 1.42
C ASN A 69 -8.58 24.72 0.49
N ARG A 70 -9.71 24.96 -0.19
CA ARG A 70 -10.43 24.02 -1.08
C ARG A 70 -9.59 23.36 -2.19
N TRP A 71 -8.46 23.95 -2.57
CA TRP A 71 -7.59 23.43 -3.63
C TRP A 71 -6.70 22.27 -3.15
N LEU A 72 -6.18 22.33 -1.91
CA LEU A 72 -5.47 21.19 -1.32
C LEU A 72 -6.44 20.04 -1.02
N ASP A 73 -7.67 20.35 -0.62
CA ASP A 73 -8.68 19.34 -0.34
C ASP A 73 -8.95 18.45 -1.56
N HIS A 74 -9.08 19.02 -2.77
CA HIS A 74 -9.44 18.24 -3.96
C HIS A 74 -8.33 17.26 -4.39
N SER A 75 -7.06 17.68 -4.34
CA SER A 75 -5.94 16.80 -4.69
C SER A 75 -5.84 15.61 -3.74
N VAL A 76 -6.13 15.80 -2.45
CA VAL A 76 -6.10 14.71 -1.45
C VAL A 76 -7.11 13.61 -1.81
N TRP A 77 -8.34 13.97 -2.21
CA TRP A 77 -9.36 12.98 -2.57
C TRP A 77 -8.93 12.09 -3.73
N ILE A 78 -8.31 12.69 -4.75
CA ILE A 78 -7.83 12.01 -5.95
C ILE A 78 -6.66 11.07 -5.62
N TRP A 79 -5.72 11.52 -4.79
CA TRP A 79 -4.59 10.69 -4.35
C TRP A 79 -5.00 9.49 -3.48
N GLY A 80 -6.20 9.48 -2.92
CA GLY A 80 -6.70 8.32 -2.18
C GLY A 80 -7.05 7.11 -3.06
N ILE A 81 -7.31 7.30 -4.37
CA ILE A 81 -7.66 6.19 -5.26
C ILE A 81 -6.57 5.85 -6.28
N ILE A 82 -5.71 6.82 -6.61
CA ILE A 82 -4.61 6.63 -7.59
C ILE A 82 -3.75 5.39 -7.29
N PRO A 83 -3.26 5.14 -6.06
CA PRO A 83 -2.40 4.00 -5.80
C PRO A 83 -3.07 2.66 -6.13
N ALA A 84 -4.36 2.51 -5.79
CA ALA A 84 -5.12 1.29 -6.08
C ALA A 84 -5.30 1.08 -7.59
N LEU A 85 -5.61 2.14 -8.34
CA LEU A 85 -5.77 2.07 -9.80
C LEU A 85 -4.44 1.76 -10.51
N VAL A 86 -3.35 2.39 -10.07
CA VAL A 86 -2.00 2.14 -10.59
C VAL A 86 -1.59 0.69 -10.33
N SER A 87 -1.84 0.17 -9.12
CA SER A 87 -1.55 -1.22 -8.80
C SER A 87 -2.41 -2.21 -9.58
N TRP A 88 -3.70 -1.92 -9.76
CA TRP A 88 -4.58 -2.74 -10.60
C TRP A 88 -4.07 -2.82 -12.05
N LEU A 89 -3.69 -1.67 -12.62
CA LEU A 89 -3.12 -1.61 -13.96
C LEU A 89 -1.77 -2.35 -14.04
N ALA A 90 -0.91 -2.19 -13.04
CA ALA A 90 0.38 -2.87 -12.97
C ALA A 90 0.22 -4.40 -12.94
N ILE A 91 -0.74 -4.93 -12.17
CA ILE A 91 -1.06 -6.36 -12.17
C ILE A 91 -1.51 -6.81 -13.58
N HIS A 92 -2.40 -6.08 -14.24
CA HIS A 92 -2.92 -6.47 -15.56
C HIS A 92 -1.92 -6.34 -16.71
N ILE A 93 -0.92 -5.47 -16.57
CA ILE A 93 0.19 -5.39 -17.55
C ILE A 93 1.21 -6.50 -17.30
N TYR A 94 1.35 -6.93 -16.05
CA TYR A 94 2.32 -7.93 -15.63
C TYR A 94 1.89 -9.38 -15.98
N ILE A 95 0.59 -9.68 -15.91
CA ILE A 95 -0.02 -10.99 -16.27
C ILE A 95 -0.30 -11.04 -17.77
#